data_AF-A0A4P8QDU2-F1
#
_entry.id   AF-A0A4P8QDU2-F1
#
_cell.length_a   1.000
_cell.length_b   1.000
_cell.length_c   1.000
_cell.angle_alpha   90.00
_cell.angle_beta   90.00
_cell.angle_gamma   90.00
#
_symmetry.space_group_name_H-M   'P 1'
#
loop_
_entity.id
_entity.type
_entity.pdbx_description
1 polymer ?
#
loop_
_entity_poly.entity_id
_entity_poly.type
_entity_poly.pdbx_seq_one_letter_code
_entity_poly.pdbx_strand_id
1 'polypeptide(L)'
;MPFVLSRTSNVGTSHPTVARLMLQTSDILDAAGLRQEQKDELNTIFYKELQPVLLECWNIRDSLAKEVAECLEVCEVDLRDSRIVRLQSVNQLEQRAENFLYQAKNYLRNTLRVWNWFHGTEFADASAYIPVKKETQSKLEQWAVEAFGADDPRTMLIQSKQKWAAPVIRMRNALEHPGGFSGKVYFENITMKGNEVHVPTWCRNDEEPTAMIGCMTSLVEDMLAMGEDILAVNIEPRLRPMFGLYEIPVENRDPQQPARLRVRPTPEFMAKMRESSRGNPPHA
;
A
#
# COMPACT_ATOMS: atom_id res chain seq x y z
N MET A 1 -35.20 -25.62 -1.56
CA MET A 1 -33.73 -25.58 -1.63
C MET A 1 -33.23 -24.79 -0.43
N PRO A 2 -32.22 -25.25 0.32
CA PRO A 2 -31.67 -24.49 1.43
C PRO A 2 -30.80 -23.32 0.94
N PHE A 3 -30.90 -22.18 1.62
CA PHE A 3 -29.94 -21.09 1.47
C PHE A 3 -28.64 -21.49 2.16
N VAL A 4 -27.53 -21.50 1.42
CA VAL A 4 -26.19 -21.74 1.97
C VAL A 4 -25.52 -20.39 2.17
N LEU A 5 -25.37 -19.98 3.42
CA LEU A 5 -24.56 -18.83 3.79
C LEU A 5 -23.13 -19.31 4.02
N SER A 6 -22.20 -18.92 3.14
CA SER A 6 -20.77 -19.18 3.31
C SER A 6 -20.01 -17.88 3.58
N ARG A 7 -19.09 -17.92 4.55
CA ARG A 7 -18.19 -16.81 4.82
C ARG A 7 -17.13 -16.76 3.71
N THR A 8 -17.16 -15.70 2.91
CA THR A 8 -16.23 -15.52 1.78
C THR A 8 -14.98 -14.72 2.14
N SER A 9 -14.97 -14.00 3.27
CA SER A 9 -13.84 -13.22 3.76
C SER A 9 -13.75 -13.22 5.28
N ASN A 10 -12.52 -13.22 5.80
CA ASN A 10 -12.26 -13.09 7.23
C ASN A 10 -12.21 -11.63 7.71
N VAL A 11 -12.14 -10.67 6.79
CA VAL A 11 -12.04 -9.23 7.09
C VAL A 11 -13.30 -8.49 6.64
N GLY A 12 -13.77 -7.56 7.49
CA GLY A 12 -14.93 -6.72 7.25
C GLY A 12 -14.56 -5.29 6.86
N THR A 13 -15.55 -4.40 6.82
CA THR A 13 -15.40 -2.98 6.43
C THR A 13 -14.57 -2.17 7.41
N SER A 14 -14.43 -2.63 8.65
CA SER A 14 -13.54 -2.01 9.65
C SER A 14 -12.05 -2.18 9.30
N HIS A 15 -11.70 -3.11 8.41
CA HIS A 15 -10.31 -3.28 7.98
C HIS A 15 -9.94 -2.17 6.97
N PRO A 16 -8.84 -1.42 7.18
CA PRO A 16 -8.45 -0.30 6.31
C PRO A 16 -8.38 -0.64 4.83
N THR A 17 -7.77 -1.77 4.48
CA THR A 17 -7.71 -2.27 3.09
C THR A 17 -9.09 -2.41 2.44
N VAL A 18 -10.10 -2.90 3.15
CA VAL A 18 -11.47 -3.04 2.61
C VAL A 18 -12.13 -1.68 2.49
N ALA A 19 -12.10 -0.86 3.55
CA ALA A 19 -12.71 0.46 3.53
C ALA A 19 -12.12 1.36 2.43
N ARG A 20 -10.79 1.36 2.28
CA ARG A 20 -10.06 2.33 1.45
C ARG A 20 -9.89 1.89 0.00
N LEU A 21 -9.71 0.59 -0.27
CA LEU A 21 -9.56 0.10 -1.64
C LEU A 21 -10.88 -0.35 -2.28
N MET A 22 -11.90 -0.73 -1.51
CA MET A 22 -13.19 -1.18 -2.05
C MET A 22 -14.27 -0.11 -1.91
N LEU A 23 -14.68 0.22 -0.68
CA LEU A 23 -15.83 1.09 -0.45
C LEU A 23 -15.56 2.53 -0.90
N GLN A 24 -14.45 3.10 -0.41
CA GLN A 24 -14.01 4.44 -0.80
C GLN A 24 -13.79 4.55 -2.32
N THR A 25 -13.19 3.53 -2.95
CA THR A 25 -13.01 3.52 -4.41
C THR A 25 -14.35 3.59 -5.12
N SER A 26 -15.33 2.77 -4.72
CA SER A 26 -16.67 2.81 -5.31
C SER A 26 -17.31 4.19 -5.17
N ASP A 27 -17.25 4.77 -3.96
CA ASP A 27 -17.81 6.10 -3.69
C ASP A 27 -17.17 7.20 -4.56
N ILE A 28 -15.84 7.14 -4.73
CA ILE A 28 -15.08 8.07 -5.57
C ILE A 28 -15.45 7.91 -7.04
N LEU A 29 -15.51 6.68 -7.54
CA LEU A 29 -15.87 6.40 -8.93
C LEU A 29 -17.31 6.80 -9.22
N ASP A 30 -18.22 6.69 -8.25
CA ASP A 30 -19.62 7.11 -8.42
C ASP A 30 -19.80 8.61 -8.57
N ALA A 31 -18.92 9.40 -7.94
CA ALA A 31 -18.90 10.84 -8.13
C ALA A 31 -18.19 11.26 -9.43
N ALA A 32 -17.41 10.38 -10.05
CA ALA A 32 -16.70 10.66 -11.29
C ALA A 32 -17.64 10.59 -12.51
N GLY A 33 -17.33 11.36 -13.55
CA GLY A 33 -18.07 11.36 -14.82
C GLY A 33 -17.85 10.10 -15.69
N LEU A 34 -17.63 8.93 -15.09
CA LEU A 34 -17.33 7.68 -15.77
C LEU A 34 -18.60 6.88 -16.11
N ARG A 35 -18.57 6.13 -17.22
CA ARG A 35 -19.62 5.17 -17.58
C ARG A 35 -19.57 3.97 -16.64
N GLN A 36 -20.70 3.25 -16.48
CA GLN A 36 -20.78 2.10 -15.58
C GLN A 36 -19.71 1.03 -15.89
N GLU A 37 -19.52 0.69 -17.17
CA GLU A 37 -18.48 -0.27 -17.60
C GLU A 37 -17.08 0.14 -17.12
N GLN A 38 -16.74 1.44 -17.21
CA GLN A 38 -15.46 1.96 -16.76
C GLN A 38 -15.30 1.89 -15.23
N LYS A 39 -16.40 2.14 -14.49
CA LYS A 39 -16.41 1.98 -13.04
C LYS A 39 -16.21 0.52 -12.65
N ASP A 40 -16.88 -0.41 -13.33
CA ASP A 40 -16.81 -1.85 -13.05
C ASP A 40 -15.42 -2.42 -13.34
N GLU A 41 -14.76 -1.95 -14.40
CA GLU A 41 -13.37 -2.29 -14.73
C GLU A 41 -12.39 -1.83 -13.65
N LEU A 42 -12.45 -0.56 -13.24
CA LEU A 42 -11.59 -0.04 -12.18
C LEU A 42 -11.88 -0.72 -10.83
N ASN A 43 -13.16 -0.86 -10.47
CA ASN A 43 -13.55 -1.59 -9.27
C ASN A 43 -13.03 -3.03 -9.29
N THR A 44 -13.01 -3.68 -10.46
CA THR A 44 -12.44 -5.02 -10.61
C THR A 44 -10.95 -5.04 -10.30
N ILE A 45 -10.17 -4.07 -10.78
CA ILE A 45 -8.73 -3.98 -10.47
C ILE A 45 -8.53 -3.80 -8.96
N PHE A 46 -9.26 -2.88 -8.34
CA PHE A 46 -9.13 -2.62 -6.90
C PHE A 46 -9.57 -3.82 -6.04
N TYR A 47 -10.75 -4.37 -6.31
CA TYR A 47 -11.36 -5.44 -5.51
C TYR A 47 -10.73 -6.81 -5.74
N LYS A 48 -10.44 -7.19 -7.00
CA LYS A 48 -9.95 -8.54 -7.33
C LYS A 48 -8.43 -8.64 -7.38
N GLU A 49 -7.71 -7.53 -7.50
CA GLU A 49 -6.27 -7.58 -7.78
C GLU A 49 -5.42 -6.84 -6.74
N LEU A 50 -5.82 -5.64 -6.30
CA LEU A 50 -5.09 -4.90 -5.27
C LEU A 50 -5.45 -5.37 -3.86
N GLN A 51 -6.73 -5.41 -3.54
CA GLN A 51 -7.21 -5.75 -2.19
C GLN A 51 -6.72 -7.13 -1.71
N PRO A 52 -6.85 -8.23 -2.48
CA PRO A 52 -6.49 -9.55 -1.96
C PRO A 52 -5.00 -9.69 -1.69
N VAL A 53 -4.17 -9.10 -2.57
CA VAL A 53 -2.71 -9.11 -2.43
C VAL A 53 -2.27 -8.31 -1.20
N LEU A 54 -2.86 -7.13 -0.98
CA LEU A 54 -2.53 -6.34 0.20
C LEU A 54 -3.03 -6.98 1.49
N LEU A 55 -4.21 -7.61 1.48
CA LEU A 55 -4.70 -8.38 2.63
C LEU A 55 -3.77 -9.53 2.98
N GLU A 56 -3.19 -10.20 1.98
CA GLU A 56 -2.20 -11.24 2.23
C GLU A 56 -0.92 -10.69 2.89
N CYS A 57 -0.42 -9.53 2.44
CA CYS A 57 0.68 -8.85 3.12
C CYS A 57 0.35 -8.52 4.59
N TRP A 58 -0.86 -8.03 4.86
CA TRP A 58 -1.34 -7.77 6.23
C TRP A 58 -1.36 -9.05 7.07
N ASN A 59 -1.95 -10.13 6.55
CA ASN A 59 -2.03 -11.41 7.26
C ASN A 59 -0.65 -11.97 7.61
N ILE A 60 0.29 -11.94 6.65
CA ILE A 60 1.67 -12.40 6.89
C ILE A 60 2.33 -11.57 7.98
N ARG A 61 2.22 -10.24 7.90
CA ARG A 61 2.80 -9.32 8.89
C ARG A 61 2.21 -9.52 10.27
N ASP A 62 0.88 -9.57 10.41
CA ASP A 62 0.21 -9.71 11.70
C ASP A 62 0.52 -11.05 12.35
N SER A 63 0.51 -12.11 11.55
CA SER A 63 0.87 -13.44 12.03
C SER A 63 2.35 -13.52 12.44
N LEU A 64 3.26 -12.87 11.71
CA LEU A 64 4.69 -12.84 12.07
C LEU A 64 4.91 -11.98 13.32
N ALA A 65 4.26 -10.82 13.42
CA ALA A 65 4.37 -9.93 14.56
C ALA A 65 3.91 -10.62 15.85
N LYS A 66 2.80 -11.37 15.77
CA LYS A 66 2.29 -12.17 16.87
C LYS A 66 3.28 -13.25 17.30
N GLU A 67 3.79 -14.05 16.36
CA GLU A 67 4.75 -15.13 16.68
C GLU A 67 6.07 -14.58 17.22
N VAL A 68 6.56 -13.45 16.68
CA VAL A 68 7.74 -12.76 17.23
C VAL A 68 7.51 -12.37 18.67
N ALA A 69 6.36 -11.76 19.00
CA ALA A 69 6.04 -11.38 20.37
C ALA A 69 6.00 -12.61 21.29
N GLU A 70 5.34 -13.68 20.87
CA GLU A 70 5.26 -14.95 21.61
C GLU A 70 6.65 -15.56 21.84
N CYS A 71 7.53 -15.57 20.83
CA CYS A 71 8.90 -16.06 20.97
C CYS A 71 9.73 -15.20 21.94
N LEU A 72 9.56 -13.88 21.93
CA LEU A 72 10.30 -12.97 22.81
C LEU A 72 9.89 -13.12 24.28
N GLU A 73 8.62 -13.39 24.57
CA GLU A 73 8.12 -13.59 25.94
C GLU A 73 8.75 -14.80 26.64
N VAL A 74 9.18 -15.81 25.88
CA VAL A 74 9.77 -17.05 26.39
C VAL A 74 11.29 -17.11 26.22
N CYS A 75 11.91 -16.05 25.67
CA CYS A 75 13.36 -15.95 25.60
C CYS A 75 13.91 -15.62 27.00
N GLU A 76 14.69 -16.52 27.56
CA GLU A 76 15.27 -16.37 28.89
C GLU A 76 16.79 -16.52 28.87
N VAL A 77 17.46 -15.62 29.60
CA VAL A 77 18.86 -15.78 29.99
C VAL A 77 18.88 -16.55 31.30
N ASP A 78 19.62 -17.66 31.37
CA ASP A 78 19.70 -18.45 32.59
C ASP A 78 20.33 -17.61 33.71
N LEU A 79 19.58 -17.41 34.80
CA LEU A 79 20.01 -16.61 35.96
C LEU A 79 21.22 -17.21 36.69
N ARG A 80 21.51 -18.50 36.49
CA ARG A 80 22.62 -19.22 37.13
C ARG A 80 23.89 -19.22 36.29
N ASP A 81 23.76 -19.09 34.97
CA ASP A 81 24.89 -18.95 34.05
C ASP A 81 24.46 -18.07 32.88
N SER A 82 24.90 -16.81 32.89
CA SER A 82 24.57 -15.82 31.85
C SER A 82 25.10 -16.20 30.45
N ARG A 83 25.88 -17.27 30.33
CA ARG A 83 26.33 -17.83 29.05
C ARG A 83 25.30 -18.79 28.42
N ILE A 84 24.34 -19.28 29.20
CA ILE A 84 23.29 -20.18 28.72
C ILE A 84 22.05 -19.34 28.41
N VAL A 85 21.71 -19.24 27.13
CA VAL A 85 20.54 -18.49 26.68
C VAL A 85 19.65 -19.38 25.85
N ARG A 86 18.35 -19.36 26.19
CA ARG A 86 17.33 -20.10 25.47
C ARG A 86 16.60 -19.13 24.56
N LEU A 87 17.00 -19.13 23.29
CA LEU A 87 16.31 -18.37 22.25
C LEU A 87 15.27 -19.26 21.58
N GLN A 88 14.07 -18.71 21.38
CA GLN A 88 13.10 -19.28 20.46
C GLN A 88 13.25 -18.65 19.09
N SER A 89 13.14 -19.48 18.05
CA SER A 89 13.15 -19.02 16.68
C SER A 89 11.71 -18.92 16.14
N VAL A 90 11.49 -17.93 15.29
CA VAL A 90 10.24 -17.82 14.53
C VAL A 90 10.25 -18.89 13.43
N ASN A 91 9.18 -19.67 13.34
CA ASN A 91 9.09 -20.77 12.38
C ASN A 91 8.89 -20.23 10.96
N GLN A 92 9.63 -20.81 10.00
CA GLN A 92 9.53 -20.46 8.58
C GLN A 92 9.65 -18.95 8.30
N LEU A 93 10.42 -18.23 9.13
CA LEU A 93 10.60 -16.78 9.03
C LEU A 93 10.97 -16.35 7.61
N GLU A 94 12.00 -16.97 7.03
CA GLU A 94 12.50 -16.66 5.69
C GLU A 94 11.40 -16.86 4.64
N GLN A 95 10.80 -18.06 4.59
CA GLN A 95 9.74 -18.37 3.64
C GLN A 95 8.56 -17.38 3.71
N ARG A 96 8.16 -16.98 4.92
CA ARG A 96 7.06 -16.02 5.12
C ARG A 96 7.47 -14.61 4.72
N ALA A 97 8.69 -14.19 5.03
CA ALA A 97 9.25 -12.92 4.59
C ALA A 97 9.38 -12.84 3.07
N GLU A 98 9.82 -13.91 2.41
CA GLU A 98 9.87 -14.02 0.96
C GLU A 98 8.48 -13.93 0.33
N ASN A 99 7.48 -14.60 0.92
CA ASN A 99 6.09 -14.51 0.46
C ASN A 99 5.55 -13.07 0.61
N PHE A 100 5.86 -12.39 1.72
CA PHE A 100 5.49 -10.97 1.88
C PHE A 100 6.08 -10.11 0.77
N LEU A 101 7.39 -10.23 0.48
CA LEU A 101 8.06 -9.47 -0.57
C LEU A 101 7.51 -9.80 -1.97
N TYR A 102 7.13 -11.06 -2.20
CA TYR A 102 6.47 -11.48 -3.43
C TYR A 102 5.11 -10.80 -3.62
N GLN A 103 4.26 -10.84 -2.59
CA GLN A 103 2.96 -10.17 -2.62
C GLN A 103 3.11 -8.65 -2.74
N ALA A 104 4.05 -8.04 -2.03
CA ALA A 104 4.32 -6.61 -2.12
C ALA A 104 4.76 -6.18 -3.54
N LYS A 105 5.65 -6.94 -4.19
CA LYS A 105 6.02 -6.68 -5.60
C LYS A 105 4.82 -6.88 -6.55
N ASN A 106 3.99 -7.90 -6.32
CA ASN A 106 2.77 -8.11 -7.09
C ASN A 106 1.77 -6.96 -6.92
N TYR A 107 1.65 -6.38 -5.71
CA TYR A 107 0.80 -5.22 -5.46
C TYR A 107 1.26 -4.02 -6.30
N LEU A 108 2.57 -3.71 -6.27
CA LEU A 108 3.16 -2.66 -7.10
C LEU A 108 2.92 -2.93 -8.60
N ARG A 109 3.07 -4.18 -9.05
CA ARG A 109 2.74 -4.52 -10.44
C ARG A 109 1.26 -4.26 -10.75
N ASN A 110 0.35 -4.61 -9.84
CA ASN A 110 -1.08 -4.43 -10.04
C ASN A 110 -1.48 -2.94 -10.01
N THR A 111 -0.77 -2.07 -9.29
CA THR A 111 -1.02 -0.62 -9.34
C THR A 111 -0.68 -0.02 -10.71
N LEU A 112 0.26 -0.61 -11.46
CA LEU A 112 0.50 -0.23 -12.86
C LEU A 112 -0.71 -0.51 -13.75
N ARG A 113 -1.57 -1.47 -13.41
CA ARG A 113 -2.79 -1.73 -14.18
C ARG A 113 -3.79 -0.59 -14.05
N VAL A 114 -3.90 0.02 -12.87
CA VAL A 114 -4.69 1.24 -12.67
C VAL A 114 -4.10 2.38 -13.50
N TRP A 115 -2.78 2.55 -13.47
CA TRP A 115 -2.10 3.56 -14.28
C TRP A 115 -2.33 3.37 -15.78
N ASN A 116 -2.10 2.15 -16.27
CA ASN A 116 -2.31 1.75 -17.66
C ASN A 116 -3.74 2.00 -18.11
N TRP A 117 -4.73 1.73 -17.24
CA TRP A 117 -6.13 2.00 -17.54
C TRP A 117 -6.40 3.48 -17.80
N PHE A 118 -5.81 4.38 -17.00
CA PHE A 118 -6.03 5.82 -17.15
C PHE A 118 -5.35 6.44 -18.36
N HIS A 119 -4.23 5.85 -18.81
CA HIS A 119 -3.30 6.49 -19.74
C HIS A 119 -3.02 5.69 -21.01
N GLY A 120 -3.57 4.49 -21.15
CA GLY A 120 -3.35 3.63 -22.31
C GLY A 120 -1.92 3.12 -22.44
N THR A 121 -1.17 3.04 -21.34
CA THR A 121 0.19 2.50 -21.30
C THR A 121 0.19 0.99 -21.08
N GLU A 122 1.36 0.34 -21.23
CA GLU A 122 1.51 -1.11 -21.13
C GLU A 122 2.62 -1.53 -20.14
N PHE A 123 2.74 -0.82 -19.02
CA PHE A 123 3.72 -1.19 -17.99
C PHE A 123 3.32 -2.51 -17.32
N ALA A 124 4.13 -3.56 -17.53
CA ALA A 124 3.81 -4.92 -17.08
C ALA A 124 4.60 -5.39 -15.85
N ASP A 125 5.71 -4.72 -15.52
CA ASP A 125 6.61 -5.14 -14.43
C ASP A 125 6.79 -4.02 -13.41
N ALA A 126 6.80 -4.38 -12.11
CA ALA A 126 6.96 -3.44 -11.00
C ALA A 126 8.28 -2.64 -11.09
N SER A 127 9.30 -3.14 -11.81
CA SER A 127 10.55 -2.41 -12.05
C SER A 127 10.34 -1.12 -12.84
N ALA A 128 9.17 -0.88 -13.43
CA ALA A 128 8.80 0.42 -14.00
C ALA A 128 8.84 1.57 -12.97
N TYR A 129 8.70 1.27 -11.67
CA TYR A 129 8.81 2.24 -10.59
C TYR A 129 10.25 2.58 -10.18
N ILE A 130 11.26 1.83 -10.64
CA ILE A 130 12.63 2.06 -10.21
C ILE A 130 13.55 2.37 -11.38
N PRO A 131 14.57 3.21 -11.18
CA PRO A 131 15.66 3.33 -12.13
C PRO A 131 16.37 1.99 -12.25
N VAL A 132 16.69 1.61 -13.49
CA VAL A 132 17.42 0.37 -13.79
C VAL A 132 18.86 0.74 -14.14
N LYS A 133 19.84 0.03 -13.54
CA LYS A 133 21.28 0.22 -13.79
C LYS A 133 21.77 1.64 -13.43
N LYS A 134 22.24 2.40 -14.43
CA LYS A 134 22.85 3.74 -14.28
C LYS A 134 21.85 4.88 -14.52
N GLU A 135 20.59 4.56 -14.75
CA GLU A 135 19.56 5.56 -14.94
C GLU A 135 19.26 6.28 -13.61
N THR A 136 18.93 7.57 -13.70
CA THR A 136 18.51 8.37 -12.55
C THR A 136 17.00 8.36 -12.35
N GLN A 137 16.24 8.05 -13.40
CA GLN A 137 14.77 8.05 -13.41
C GLN A 137 14.24 6.67 -13.76
N SER A 138 13.07 6.31 -13.21
CA SER A 138 12.38 5.09 -13.61
C SER A 138 11.70 5.25 -14.98
N LYS A 139 11.37 4.14 -15.64
CA LYS A 139 10.61 4.18 -16.91
C LYS A 139 9.27 4.89 -16.78
N LEU A 140 8.56 4.65 -15.68
CA LEU A 140 7.29 5.29 -15.40
C LEU A 140 7.44 6.79 -15.17
N GLU A 141 8.50 7.21 -14.46
CA GLU A 141 8.81 8.61 -14.25
C GLU A 141 9.17 9.32 -15.55
N GLN A 142 10.06 8.73 -16.36
CA GLN A 142 10.45 9.28 -17.67
C GLN A 142 9.20 9.53 -18.53
N TRP A 143 8.30 8.54 -18.59
CA TRP A 143 7.04 8.67 -19.31
C TRP A 143 6.14 9.76 -18.73
N ALA A 144 5.99 9.82 -17.40
CA ALA A 144 5.12 10.81 -16.76
C ALA A 144 5.63 12.25 -16.94
N VAL A 145 6.95 12.45 -16.87
CA VAL A 145 7.58 13.75 -17.16
C VAL A 145 7.33 14.18 -18.60
N GLU A 146 7.45 13.26 -19.56
CA GLU A 146 7.18 13.53 -20.97
C GLU A 146 5.69 13.85 -21.23
N ALA A 147 4.78 13.09 -20.60
CA ALA A 147 3.35 13.21 -20.82
C ALA A 147 2.72 14.42 -20.10
N PHE A 148 3.19 14.76 -18.90
CA PHE A 148 2.54 15.75 -18.02
C PHE A 148 3.46 16.89 -17.57
N GLY A 149 4.77 16.73 -17.64
CA GLY A 149 5.75 17.64 -17.05
C GLY A 149 6.17 17.22 -15.63
N ALA A 150 7.28 17.79 -15.17
CA ALA A 150 7.91 17.43 -13.90
C ALA A 150 7.09 17.86 -12.66
N ASP A 151 6.45 19.02 -12.74
CA ASP A 151 5.68 19.61 -11.63
C ASP A 151 4.22 19.12 -11.57
N ASP A 152 3.82 18.22 -12.46
CA ASP A 152 2.48 17.67 -12.46
C ASP A 152 2.27 16.73 -11.25
N PRO A 153 1.11 16.80 -10.54
CA PRO A 153 0.84 15.96 -9.38
C PRO A 153 1.02 14.45 -9.62
N ARG A 154 0.76 13.97 -10.84
CA ARG A 154 0.94 12.55 -11.21
C ARG A 154 2.43 12.18 -11.29
N THR A 155 3.25 13.07 -11.84
CA THR A 155 4.70 12.88 -11.91
C THR A 155 5.33 12.95 -10.52
N MET A 156 4.97 13.97 -9.74
CA MET A 156 5.42 14.12 -8.35
C MET A 156 5.03 12.92 -7.47
N LEU A 157 3.82 12.38 -7.67
CA LEU A 157 3.38 11.16 -7.00
C LEU A 157 4.37 10.02 -7.27
N ILE A 158 4.65 9.70 -8.54
CA ILE A 158 5.56 8.62 -8.91
C ILE A 158 6.91 8.79 -8.23
N GLN A 159 7.51 9.98 -8.35
CA GLN A 159 8.81 10.30 -7.74
C GLN A 159 8.81 10.07 -6.23
N SER A 160 7.77 10.52 -5.53
CA SER A 160 7.67 10.37 -4.08
C SER A 160 7.61 8.91 -3.62
N LYS A 161 6.99 8.03 -4.42
CA LYS A 161 6.80 6.61 -4.06
C LYS A 161 8.02 5.74 -4.35
N GLN A 162 8.94 6.18 -5.22
CA GLN A 162 10.13 5.39 -5.55
C GLN A 162 10.99 5.09 -4.31
N LYS A 163 11.05 6.03 -3.34
CA LYS A 163 11.90 5.92 -2.15
C LYS A 163 11.64 4.65 -1.35
N TRP A 164 10.37 4.28 -1.15
CA TRP A 164 10.00 3.08 -0.39
C TRP A 164 9.73 1.88 -1.30
N ALA A 165 9.27 2.08 -2.54
CA ALA A 165 9.01 0.98 -3.47
C ALA A 165 10.32 0.32 -3.95
N ALA A 166 11.39 1.09 -4.09
CA ALA A 166 12.65 0.58 -4.63
C ALA A 166 13.32 -0.50 -3.78
N PRO A 167 13.47 -0.34 -2.45
CA PRO A 167 13.96 -1.41 -1.59
C PRO A 167 13.18 -2.72 -1.74
N VAL A 168 11.85 -2.67 -1.76
CA VAL A 168 10.99 -3.86 -1.89
C VAL A 168 11.21 -4.57 -3.21
N ILE A 169 11.19 -3.84 -4.32
CA ILE A 169 11.41 -4.41 -5.66
C ILE A 169 12.81 -5.04 -5.73
N ARG A 170 13.84 -4.35 -5.22
CA ARG A 170 15.23 -4.85 -5.26
C ARG A 170 15.41 -6.09 -4.40
N MET A 171 14.87 -6.12 -3.18
CA MET A 171 14.90 -7.30 -2.32
C MET A 171 14.20 -8.49 -2.99
N ARG A 172 13.01 -8.28 -3.54
CA ARG A 172 12.29 -9.36 -4.23
C ARG A 172 13.03 -9.85 -5.48
N ASN A 173 13.59 -8.94 -6.28
CA ASN A 173 14.40 -9.30 -7.44
C ASN A 173 15.67 -10.09 -7.05
N ALA A 174 16.26 -9.82 -5.88
CA ALA A 174 17.40 -10.56 -5.37
C ALA A 174 17.03 -12.00 -4.93
N LEU A 175 15.82 -12.19 -4.41
CA LEU A 175 15.28 -13.52 -4.09
C LEU A 175 14.94 -14.33 -5.35
N GLU A 176 14.43 -13.69 -6.40
CA GLU A 176 14.10 -14.34 -7.68
C GLU A 176 15.35 -14.75 -8.47
N HIS A 177 16.43 -13.96 -8.35
CA HIS A 177 17.69 -14.19 -9.06
C HIS A 177 18.90 -14.08 -8.11
N PRO A 178 19.10 -15.05 -7.20
CA PRO A 178 20.17 -14.99 -6.21
C PRO A 178 21.56 -14.87 -6.86
N GLY A 179 22.33 -13.88 -6.44
CA GLY A 179 23.69 -13.63 -6.96
C GLY A 179 23.73 -12.94 -8.33
N GLY A 180 22.58 -12.55 -8.89
CA GLY A 180 22.51 -11.67 -10.05
C GLY A 180 22.76 -10.19 -9.69
N PHE A 181 22.45 -9.30 -10.63
CA PHE A 181 22.62 -7.84 -10.45
C PHE A 181 21.88 -7.25 -9.24
N SER A 182 20.86 -7.94 -8.73
CA SER A 182 20.04 -7.50 -7.59
C SER A 182 20.66 -7.82 -6.22
N GLY A 183 21.65 -8.72 -6.17
CA GLY A 183 22.35 -9.10 -4.94
C GLY A 183 21.78 -10.34 -4.23
N LYS A 184 21.96 -10.40 -2.91
CA LYS A 184 21.42 -11.42 -2.01
C LYS A 184 20.65 -10.76 -0.86
N VAL A 185 19.58 -11.42 -0.41
CA VAL A 185 18.86 -11.04 0.80
C VAL A 185 19.32 -11.94 1.93
N TYR A 186 19.57 -11.35 3.09
CA TYR A 186 19.90 -12.07 4.31
C TYR A 186 18.76 -11.88 5.31
N PHE A 187 18.42 -12.97 6.00
CA PHE A 187 17.46 -12.98 7.08
C PHE A 187 18.19 -13.39 8.35
N GLU A 188 17.96 -12.65 9.43
CA GLU A 188 18.43 -13.00 10.76
C GLU A 188 17.20 -13.19 11.63
N ASN A 189 17.07 -14.37 12.23
CA ASN A 189 15.96 -14.66 13.16
C ASN A 189 16.21 -13.94 14.50
N ILE A 190 15.43 -14.26 15.52
CA ILE A 190 15.71 -13.80 16.88
C ILE A 190 17.13 -14.25 17.26
N THR A 191 17.98 -13.28 17.57
CA THR A 191 19.37 -13.50 17.95
C THR A 191 19.67 -12.78 19.25
N MET A 192 20.81 -13.11 19.85
CA MET A 192 21.33 -12.37 21.00
C MET A 192 22.68 -11.76 20.63
N LYS A 193 22.84 -10.46 20.91
CA LYS A 193 24.12 -9.75 20.74
C LYS A 193 24.49 -9.15 22.10
N GLY A 194 25.57 -9.64 22.69
CA GLY A 194 25.86 -9.38 24.10
C GLY A 194 24.77 -9.98 25.00
N ASN A 195 24.12 -9.15 25.82
CA ASN A 195 23.02 -9.56 26.71
C ASN A 195 21.64 -9.08 26.22
N GLU A 196 21.54 -8.60 24.99
CA GLU A 196 20.29 -8.09 24.42
C GLU A 196 19.72 -9.06 23.38
N VAL A 197 18.42 -9.34 23.49
CA VAL A 197 17.67 -10.12 22.51
C VAL A 197 17.24 -9.17 21.38
N HIS A 198 17.64 -9.50 20.15
CA HIS A 198 17.29 -8.75 18.96
C HIS A 198 16.15 -9.43 18.21
N VAL A 199 15.21 -8.62 17.72
CA VAL A 199 14.10 -9.06 16.87
C VAL A 199 14.59 -9.49 15.49
N PRO A 200 13.79 -10.25 14.72
CA PRO A 200 14.17 -10.64 13.37
C PRO A 200 14.46 -9.44 12.47
N THR A 201 15.53 -9.55 11.69
CA THR A 201 15.95 -8.52 10.73
C THR A 201 16.12 -9.10 9.33
N TRP A 202 16.09 -8.21 8.34
CA TRP A 202 16.50 -8.50 6.98
C TRP A 202 17.42 -7.42 6.44
N CYS A 203 18.22 -7.74 5.45
CA CYS A 203 18.94 -6.75 4.64
C CYS A 203 19.25 -7.31 3.26
N ARG A 204 19.65 -6.43 2.35
CA ARG A 204 20.13 -6.80 1.02
C ARG A 204 21.61 -6.44 0.90
N ASN A 205 22.44 -7.42 0.56
CA ASN A 205 23.90 -7.26 0.51
C ASN A 205 24.44 -6.70 1.84
N ASP A 206 25.27 -5.65 1.77
CA ASP A 206 25.92 -4.99 2.90
C ASP A 206 25.10 -3.80 3.44
N GLU A 207 23.80 -3.72 3.12
CA GLU A 207 22.90 -2.73 3.72
C GLU A 207 22.69 -3.01 5.21
N GLU A 208 22.44 -1.95 5.98
CA GLU A 208 22.15 -2.05 7.41
C GLU A 208 20.91 -2.92 7.67
N PRO A 209 20.99 -3.92 8.56
CA PRO A 209 19.85 -4.75 8.95
C PRO A 209 18.68 -3.91 9.47
N THR A 210 17.50 -4.18 8.94
CA THR A 210 16.27 -3.50 9.35
C THR A 210 15.35 -4.48 10.06
N ALA A 211 14.73 -4.03 11.16
CA ALA A 211 13.72 -4.80 11.88
C ALA A 211 12.55 -5.16 10.95
N MET A 212 12.31 -6.46 10.77
CA MET A 212 11.42 -6.97 9.73
C MET A 212 9.96 -6.52 9.95
N ILE A 213 9.44 -6.66 11.17
CA ILE A 213 8.05 -6.32 11.49
C ILE A 213 7.77 -4.82 11.33
N GLY A 214 8.70 -3.98 11.78
CA GLY A 214 8.59 -2.52 11.61
C GLY A 214 8.58 -2.14 10.14
N CYS A 215 9.48 -2.71 9.34
CA CYS A 215 9.53 -2.48 7.90
C CYS A 215 8.26 -2.95 7.20
N MET A 216 7.77 -4.18 7.46
CA MET A 216 6.52 -4.70 6.91
C MET A 216 5.32 -3.81 7.25
N THR A 217 5.27 -3.28 8.48
CA THR A 217 4.19 -2.38 8.93
C THR A 217 4.16 -1.09 8.12
N SER A 218 5.31 -0.44 7.92
CA SER A 218 5.37 0.75 7.06
C SER A 218 4.98 0.42 5.62
N LEU A 219 5.48 -0.70 5.08
CA LEU A 219 5.22 -1.09 3.70
C LEU A 219 3.74 -1.34 3.41
N VAL A 220 2.99 -1.96 4.33
CA VAL A 220 1.56 -2.18 4.10
C VAL A 220 0.75 -0.88 4.10
N GLU A 221 1.13 0.10 4.91
CA GLU A 221 0.51 1.43 4.90
C GLU A 221 0.90 2.23 3.66
N ASP A 222 2.18 2.18 3.26
CA ASP A 222 2.67 2.84 2.05
C ASP A 222 2.02 2.28 0.79
N MET A 223 1.85 0.95 0.71
CA MET A 223 1.13 0.28 -0.37
C MET A 223 -0.34 0.69 -0.39
N LEU A 224 -1.02 0.70 0.75
CA LEU A 224 -2.41 1.13 0.86
C LEU A 224 -2.59 2.57 0.36
N ALA A 225 -1.76 3.48 0.85
CA ALA A 225 -1.76 4.88 0.43
C ALA A 225 -1.45 5.02 -1.06
N MET A 226 -0.54 4.24 -1.62
CA MET A 226 -0.21 4.29 -3.04
C MET A 226 -1.38 3.91 -3.94
N GLY A 227 -2.14 2.86 -3.62
CA GLY A 227 -3.33 2.48 -4.39
C GLY A 227 -4.36 3.61 -4.43
N GLU A 228 -4.57 4.28 -3.29
CA GLU A 228 -5.49 5.40 -3.18
C GLU A 228 -4.97 6.67 -3.85
N ASP A 229 -3.69 6.99 -3.70
CA ASP A 229 -3.08 8.18 -4.30
C ASP A 229 -3.08 8.08 -5.82
N ILE A 230 -2.79 6.91 -6.39
CA ILE A 230 -2.86 6.66 -7.83
C ILE A 230 -4.28 6.88 -8.34
N LEU A 231 -5.30 6.39 -7.62
CA LEU A 231 -6.68 6.69 -7.98
C LEU A 231 -6.96 8.19 -7.92
N ALA A 232 -6.61 8.83 -6.79
CA ALA A 232 -6.94 10.22 -6.51
C ALA A 232 -6.39 11.18 -7.56
N VAL A 233 -5.08 11.13 -7.85
CA VAL A 233 -4.45 12.07 -8.80
C VAL A 233 -4.95 11.89 -10.23
N ASN A 234 -5.49 10.71 -10.57
CA ASN A 234 -6.00 10.42 -11.90
C ASN A 234 -7.51 10.66 -12.02
N ILE A 235 -8.28 10.53 -10.94
CA ILE A 235 -9.73 10.70 -10.96
C ILE A 235 -10.14 12.14 -10.68
N GLU A 236 -9.35 12.90 -9.92
CA GLU A 236 -9.67 14.29 -9.54
C GLU A 236 -9.92 15.20 -10.76
N PRO A 237 -9.09 15.17 -11.83
CA PRO A 237 -9.36 15.94 -13.05
C PRO A 237 -10.64 15.51 -13.80
N ARG A 238 -11.22 14.36 -13.46
CA ARG A 238 -12.44 13.79 -14.06
C ARG A 238 -13.69 14.01 -13.19
N LEU A 239 -13.56 14.64 -12.03
CA LEU A 239 -14.69 15.08 -11.23
C LEU A 239 -15.38 16.29 -11.87
N ARG A 240 -16.65 16.49 -11.55
CA ARG A 240 -17.33 17.73 -11.95
C ARG A 240 -16.67 18.92 -11.23
N PRO A 241 -16.58 20.12 -11.84
CA PRO A 241 -15.90 21.29 -11.25
C PRO A 241 -16.40 21.72 -9.87
N MET A 242 -17.60 21.29 -9.48
CA MET A 242 -18.20 21.56 -8.18
C MET A 242 -17.73 20.62 -7.06
N PHE A 243 -16.98 19.57 -7.38
CA PHE A 243 -16.51 18.54 -6.44
C PHE A 243 -14.98 18.46 -6.45
N GLY A 244 -14.41 18.13 -5.28
CA GLY A 244 -12.99 17.82 -5.10
C GLY A 244 -12.80 16.62 -4.18
N LEU A 245 -11.59 16.07 -4.17
CA LEU A 245 -11.20 15.04 -3.20
C LEU A 245 -10.61 15.68 -1.95
N TYR A 246 -11.04 15.19 -0.79
CA TYR A 246 -10.56 15.67 0.50
C TYR A 246 -10.12 14.50 1.36
N GLU A 247 -8.99 14.67 2.03
CA GLU A 247 -8.56 13.76 3.07
C GLU A 247 -9.40 13.94 4.34
N ILE A 248 -9.85 12.83 4.91
CA ILE A 248 -10.48 12.74 6.23
C ILE A 248 -9.34 12.61 7.25
N PRO A 249 -9.19 13.58 8.18
CA PRO A 249 -8.20 13.50 9.25
C PRO A 249 -8.36 12.21 10.04
N VAL A 250 -7.25 11.63 10.50
CA VAL A 250 -7.21 10.30 11.15
C VAL A 250 -8.21 10.20 12.30
N GLU A 251 -8.26 11.23 13.14
CA GLU A 251 -9.14 11.38 14.29
C GLU A 251 -10.64 11.44 13.93
N ASN A 252 -10.97 11.74 12.67
CA ASN A 252 -12.34 11.86 12.17
C ASN A 252 -12.76 10.67 11.30
N ARG A 253 -11.90 9.65 11.13
CA ARG A 253 -12.23 8.45 10.35
C ARG A 253 -13.15 7.54 11.17
N ASP A 254 -14.20 7.03 10.53
CA ASP A 254 -15.11 6.07 11.16
C ASP A 254 -14.35 4.75 11.43
N PRO A 255 -14.26 4.27 12.68
CA PRO A 255 -13.61 3.00 12.99
C PRO A 255 -14.25 1.77 12.29
N GLN A 256 -15.52 1.86 11.89
CA GLN A 256 -16.23 0.79 11.17
C GLN A 256 -16.04 0.86 9.64
N GLN A 257 -15.58 2.01 9.14
CA GLN A 257 -15.27 2.25 7.73
C GLN A 257 -14.19 3.35 7.63
N PRO A 258 -12.91 3.03 7.91
CA PRO A 258 -11.85 4.02 8.02
C PRO A 258 -11.36 4.52 6.65
N ALA A 259 -12.26 5.14 5.88
CA ALA A 259 -11.94 5.81 4.62
C ALA A 259 -10.98 6.99 4.89
N ARG A 260 -9.99 7.15 4.00
CA ARG A 260 -9.06 8.29 4.00
C ARG A 260 -9.56 9.42 3.11
N LEU A 261 -10.18 9.12 1.97
CA LEU A 261 -10.59 10.11 0.98
C LEU A 261 -12.11 10.18 0.87
N ARG A 262 -12.64 11.38 0.61
CA ARG A 262 -14.06 11.58 0.29
C ARG A 262 -14.24 12.69 -0.72
N VAL A 263 -15.20 12.51 -1.61
CA VAL A 263 -15.64 13.56 -2.53
C VAL A 263 -16.56 14.52 -1.81
N ARG A 264 -16.26 15.82 -1.87
CA ARG A 264 -17.12 16.89 -1.30
C ARG A 264 -17.24 18.06 -2.26
N PRO A 265 -18.27 18.90 -2.11
CA PRO A 265 -18.35 20.12 -2.89
C PRO A 265 -17.19 21.07 -2.59
N THR A 266 -16.69 21.75 -3.62
CA THR A 266 -15.57 22.70 -3.47
C THR A 266 -15.98 23.93 -2.64
N PRO A 267 -15.03 24.58 -1.93
CA PRO A 267 -15.31 25.82 -1.19
C PRO A 267 -15.97 26.90 -2.06
N GLU A 268 -15.54 27.03 -3.31
CA GLU A 268 -16.08 27.99 -4.28
C GLU A 268 -17.54 27.68 -4.62
N PHE A 269 -17.87 26.41 -4.82
CA PHE A 269 -19.25 26.00 -5.07
C PHE A 269 -20.14 26.23 -3.83
N MET A 270 -19.63 25.89 -2.64
CA MET A 270 -20.34 26.13 -1.38
C MET A 270 -20.57 27.62 -1.12
N ALA A 271 -19.63 28.50 -1.47
CA ALA A 271 -19.78 29.94 -1.39
C ALA A 271 -20.92 30.44 -2.31
N LYS A 272 -20.91 30.03 -3.58
CA LYS A 272 -21.97 30.38 -4.55
C LYS A 272 -23.36 29.91 -4.10
N MET A 273 -23.48 28.70 -3.54
CA MET A 273 -24.76 28.20 -3.01
C MET A 273 -25.28 29.04 -1.85
N ARG A 274 -24.39 29.55 -0.99
CA ARG A 274 -24.75 30.45 0.13
C ARG A 274 -25.18 31.84 -0.34
N GLU A 275 -24.61 32.33 -1.44
CA GLU A 275 -25.00 33.60 -2.05
C GLU A 275 -26.37 33.48 -2.72
N SER A 276 -26.61 32.42 -3.50
CA SER A 276 -27.90 32.17 -4.16
C SER A 276 -29.06 31.94 -3.20
N SER A 277 -28.80 31.36 -2.02
CA SER A 277 -29.81 31.16 -0.97
C SER A 277 -30.15 32.42 -0.18
N ARG A 278 -29.33 33.48 -0.26
CA ARG A 278 -29.60 34.81 0.32
C ARG A 278 -30.30 35.76 -0.64
N GLY A 279 -30.39 35.42 -1.93
CA GLY A 279 -30.87 36.30 -3.01
C GLY A 279 -32.38 36.22 -3.34
N ASN A 280 -33.14 35.29 -2.77
CA ASN A 280 -34.60 35.25 -2.95
C ASN A 280 -35.31 35.86 -1.73
N PRO A 281 -35.76 37.13 -1.79
CA PRO A 281 -36.76 37.59 -0.84
C PRO A 281 -38.04 36.77 -1.08
N PRO A 282 -38.78 36.39 -0.01
CA PRO A 282 -40.07 35.76 -0.19
C PRO A 282 -40.96 36.73 -0.97
N HIS A 283 -41.40 36.31 -2.16
CA HIS A 283 -42.45 37.02 -2.88
C HIS A 283 -43.70 37.00 -1.98
N ALA A 284 -43.98 38.16 -1.39
CA ALA A 284 -45.24 38.50 -0.76
C ALA A 284 -46.24 38.98 -1.82
#